data_AF-A0ABD5NPG4-F1
#
_entry.id   AF-A0ABD5NPG4-F1
#
_cell.length_a   1.000
_cell.length_b   1.000
_cell.length_c   1.000
_cell.angle_alpha   90.00
_cell.angle_beta   90.00
_cell.angle_gamma   90.00
#
_symmetry.space_group_name_H-M   'P 1'
#
loop_
_entity.id
_entity.type
_entity.pdbx_description
1 polymer ?
#
loop_
_entity_poly.entity_id
_entity_poly.type
_entity_poly.pdbx_seq_one_letter_code
_entity_poly.pdbx_strand_id
1 'polypeptide(L)'
;MATYVVQCVNIDENSTHDDCRCIEAIGFPGENTDIVTRTPAQVYDMVEVDGDTVIVKYQGQETEVHGATTSSGKKYVRTEPNDTKADNLLKQDSCPV
;
A
#
# COMPACT_ATOMS: atom_id res chain seq x y z
N MET A 1 3.29 -13.82 -10.58
CA MET A 1 3.75 -12.58 -11.24
C MET A 1 2.59 -11.95 -11.99
N ALA A 2 1.69 -11.36 -11.21
CA ALA A 2 0.68 -10.42 -11.67
C ALA A 2 1.09 -9.00 -11.23
N THR A 3 0.57 -8.00 -11.94
CA THR A 3 0.75 -6.59 -11.56
C THR A 3 -0.56 -6.06 -11.01
N TYR A 4 -0.53 -5.53 -9.80
CA TYR A 4 -1.66 -4.92 -9.13
C TYR A 4 -1.48 -3.41 -9.04
N VAL A 5 -2.55 -2.67 -9.32
CA VAL A 5 -2.56 -1.22 -9.18
C VAL A 5 -3.36 -0.87 -7.94
N VAL A 6 -2.73 -0.16 -7.00
CA VAL A 6 -3.40 0.38 -5.83
C VAL A 6 -4.38 1.45 -6.28
N GLN A 7 -5.62 1.34 -5.79
CA GLN A 7 -6.70 2.28 -6.11
C GLN A 7 -6.99 3.23 -4.94
N CYS A 8 -6.82 2.76 -3.71
CA CYS A 8 -7.13 3.52 -2.51
C CYS A 8 -6.40 2.92 -1.30
N VAL A 9 -6.28 3.68 -0.22
CA VAL A 9 -5.60 3.28 1.02
C VAL A 9 -6.37 3.78 2.23
N ASN A 10 -6.63 2.91 3.20
CA ASN A 10 -7.16 3.31 4.50
C ASN A 10 -6.03 3.38 5.51
N ILE A 11 -5.95 4.52 6.17
CA ILE A 11 -5.01 4.79 7.26
C ILE A 11 -5.75 4.77 8.59
N ASP A 12 -5.10 4.23 9.62
CA ASP A 12 -5.53 4.37 11.00
C ASP A 12 -5.22 5.79 11.46
N GLU A 13 -6.25 6.64 11.55
CA GLU A 13 -6.12 8.01 12.07
C GLU A 13 -5.72 8.06 13.55
N ASN A 14 -5.79 6.94 14.27
CA ASN A 14 -5.33 6.81 15.66
C ASN A 14 -3.91 6.25 15.77
N SER A 15 -3.23 5.98 14.64
CA SER A 15 -1.88 5.46 14.67
C SER A 15 -0.91 6.47 15.29
N THR A 16 0.08 5.97 16.03
CA THR A 16 1.19 6.78 16.54
C THR A 16 2.27 7.07 15.48
N HIS A 17 2.03 6.65 14.24
CA HIS A 17 2.93 6.80 13.11
C HIS A 17 2.30 7.70 12.04
N ASP A 18 3.07 8.65 11.50
CA ASP A 18 2.67 9.54 10.40
C ASP A 18 3.21 9.08 9.03
N ASP A 19 3.51 7.79 8.90
CA ASP A 19 4.13 7.18 7.72
C ASP A 19 3.38 5.92 7.28
N CYS A 20 3.87 5.18 6.28
CA CYS A 20 3.19 4.01 5.71
C CYS A 20 2.85 2.90 6.74
N ARG A 21 3.36 2.98 7.97
CA ARG A 21 2.97 2.09 9.09
C ARG A 21 1.57 2.38 9.63
N CYS A 22 0.97 3.53 9.34
CA CYS A 22 -0.42 3.83 9.70
C CYS A 22 -1.43 3.18 8.76
N ILE A 23 -1.00 2.62 7.63
CA ILE A 23 -1.90 1.97 6.67
C ILE A 23 -2.49 0.70 7.31
N GLU A 24 -3.81 0.58 7.29
CA GLU A 24 -4.54 -0.62 7.73
C GLU A 24 -4.97 -1.49 6.56
N ALA A 25 -5.34 -0.85 5.44
CA ALA A 25 -5.83 -1.55 4.27
C ALA A 25 -5.44 -0.85 2.97
N ILE A 26 -5.19 -1.64 1.93
CA ILE A 26 -4.83 -1.20 0.59
C ILE A 26 -5.85 -1.81 -0.37
N GLY A 27 -6.57 -0.97 -1.10
CA GLY A 27 -7.60 -1.37 -2.04
C GLY A 27 -7.07 -1.60 -3.45
N PHE A 28 -7.57 -2.66 -4.06
CA PHE A 28 -7.30 -3.07 -5.42
C PHE A 28 -8.61 -3.25 -6.21
N PRO A 29 -8.61 -3.05 -7.53
CA PRO A 29 -9.78 -3.32 -8.35
C PRO A 29 -10.12 -4.82 -8.35
N GLY A 30 -11.37 -5.16 -8.02
CA GLY A 30 -11.95 -6.50 -8.09
C GLY A 30 -12.71 -6.77 -9.39
N GLU A 31 -13.25 -7.99 -9.53
CA GLU A 31 -13.85 -8.49 -10.79
C GLU A 31 -15.11 -7.74 -11.27
N ASN A 32 -15.76 -6.93 -10.43
CA ASN A 32 -17.01 -6.21 -10.79
C ASN A 32 -17.03 -4.75 -10.29
N THR A 33 -15.93 -4.01 -10.43
CA THR A 33 -15.76 -2.63 -9.89
C THR A 33 -15.74 -2.52 -8.37
N ASP A 34 -15.98 -3.63 -7.65
CA ASP A 34 -15.78 -3.72 -6.21
C ASP A 34 -14.30 -3.57 -5.87
N ILE A 35 -14.02 -2.80 -4.82
CA ILE A 35 -12.65 -2.66 -4.30
C ILE A 35 -12.39 -3.80 -3.32
N VAL A 36 -11.35 -4.59 -3.61
CA VAL A 36 -10.85 -5.63 -2.71
C VAL A 36 -9.72 -5.05 -1.87
N THR A 37 -9.94 -4.97 -0.57
CA THR A 37 -8.93 -4.49 0.38
C THR A 37 -8.05 -5.63 0.89
N ARG A 38 -6.73 -5.40 0.94
CA ARG A 38 -5.75 -6.29 1.58
C ARG A 38 -4.99 -5.54 2.67
N THR A 39 -4.53 -6.25 3.69
CA THR A 39 -3.69 -5.67 4.75
C THR A 39 -2.27 -5.44 4.24
N PRO A 40 -1.49 -4.50 4.82
CA PRO A 40 -0.08 -4.30 4.47
C PRO A 40 0.75 -5.57 4.55
N ALA A 41 0.46 -6.46 5.51
CA ALA A 41 1.15 -7.73 5.65
C ALA A 41 0.86 -8.68 4.47
N GLN A 42 -0.38 -8.70 3.97
CA GLN A 42 -0.72 -9.48 2.77
C GLN A 42 -0.05 -8.90 1.52
N VAL A 43 -0.03 -7.58 1.37
CA VAL A 43 0.64 -6.93 0.23
C VAL A 43 2.15 -7.13 0.30
N TYR A 44 2.75 -7.12 1.50
CA TYR A 44 4.14 -7.51 1.71
C TYR A 44 4.40 -8.92 1.16
N ASP A 45 3.56 -9.89 1.52
CA ASP A 45 3.76 -11.28 1.07
C ASP A 45 3.58 -11.39 -0.45
N MET A 46 2.64 -10.66 -1.04
CA MET A 46 2.51 -10.59 -2.51
C MET A 46 3.79 -10.11 -3.19
N VAL A 47 4.42 -9.05 -2.69
CA VAL A 47 5.62 -8.47 -3.31
C VAL A 47 6.88 -9.28 -3.02
N GLU A 48 7.09 -9.64 -1.75
CA GLU A 48 8.37 -10.23 -1.29
C GLU A 48 8.38 -11.76 -1.33
N VAL A 49 7.21 -12.42 -1.26
CA VAL A 49 7.10 -13.88 -1.22
C VAL A 49 6.60 -14.42 -2.56
N ASP A 50 5.49 -13.88 -3.06
CA ASP A 50 4.86 -14.35 -4.31
C ASP A 50 5.54 -13.76 -5.57
N GLY A 51 6.32 -12.69 -5.40
CA GLY A 51 7.01 -11.98 -6.48
C GLY A 51 6.07 -11.22 -7.41
N ASP A 52 4.90 -10.85 -6.91
CA ASP A 52 3.95 -9.99 -7.64
C ASP A 52 4.39 -8.52 -7.56
N THR A 53 4.02 -7.75 -8.58
CA THR A 53 4.36 -6.31 -8.63
C THR A 53 3.16 -5.50 -8.17
N VAL A 54 3.36 -4.60 -7.23
CA VAL A 54 2.31 -3.68 -6.77
C VAL A 54 2.74 -2.25 -7.10
N ILE A 55 1.86 -1.51 -7.76
CA ILE A 55 2.15 -0.16 -8.28
C ILE A 55 1.12 0.82 -7.74
N VAL A 56 1.58 1.99 -7.33
CA VAL A 56 0.75 3.14 -6.98
C VAL A 56 0.79 4.14 -8.11
N LYS A 57 -0.38 4.63 -8.54
CA LYS A 57 -0.46 5.74 -9.49
C LYS A 57 -0.85 7.01 -8.75
N TYR A 58 -0.01 8.03 -8.81
CA TYR A 58 -0.31 9.33 -8.23
C TYR A 58 0.13 10.44 -9.19
N GLN A 59 -0.78 11.35 -9.53
CA GLN A 59 -0.53 12.46 -10.48
C GLN A 59 0.11 12.03 -11.82
N GLY A 60 -0.26 10.84 -12.32
CA GLY A 60 0.29 10.30 -13.58
C GLY A 60 1.68 9.68 -13.47
N GLN A 61 2.26 9.63 -12.26
CA GLN A 61 3.47 8.89 -11.96
C GLN A 61 3.12 7.51 -11.40
N GLU A 62 3.88 6.51 -11.81
CA GLU A 62 3.78 5.14 -11.32
C GLU A 62 4.96 4.88 -10.38
N THR A 63 4.68 4.31 -9.21
CA THR A 63 5.71 3.99 -8.22
C THR A 63 5.48 2.60 -7.69
N GLU A 64 6.53 1.79 -7.68
CA GLU A 64 6.47 0.44 -7.15
C GLU A 64 6.39 0.46 -5.62
N VAL A 65 5.58 -0.46 -5.11
CA VAL A 65 5.47 -0.74 -3.69
C VAL A 65 6.46 -1.82 -3.33
N HIS A 66 7.21 -1.58 -2.26
CA HIS A 66 8.20 -2.51 -1.73
C HIS A 66 7.77 -2.99 -0.34
N GLY A 67 8.07 -4.25 -0.03
CA GLY A 67 7.92 -4.77 1.32
C GLY A 67 9.00 -4.21 2.24
N ALA A 68 8.63 -3.92 3.48
CA ALA A 68 9.56 -3.53 4.52
C ALA A 68 9.17 -4.12 5.87
N THR A 69 10.14 -4.20 6.76
CA THR A 69 9.97 -4.69 8.12
C THR A 69 10.44 -3.65 9.12
N THR A 70 9.67 -3.45 10.19
CA THR A 70 10.10 -2.60 11.30
C THR A 70 11.20 -3.28 12.09
N SER A 71 11.90 -2.52 12.96
CA SER A 71 12.88 -3.10 13.89
C SER A 71 12.28 -4.15 14.85
N SER A 72 10.96 -4.17 15.01
CA SER A 72 10.21 -5.15 15.80
C SER A 72 9.71 -6.36 14.99
N GLY A 73 10.00 -6.41 13.68
CA GLY A 73 9.57 -7.50 12.79
C GLY A 73 8.16 -7.36 12.22
N LYS A 74 7.48 -6.21 12.39
CA LYS A 74 6.18 -5.96 11.78
C LYS A 74 6.37 -5.69 10.28
N LYS A 75 5.67 -6.46 9.44
CA LYS A 75 5.63 -6.28 7.98
C LYS A 75 4.74 -5.08 7.62
N TYR A 76 5.20 -4.24 6.72
CA TYR A 76 4.45 -3.15 6.11
C TYR A 76 4.95 -2.94 4.68
N VAL A 77 4.30 -2.04 3.94
CA VAL A 77 4.70 -1.72 2.56
C VAL A 77 4.87 -0.22 2.39
N ARG A 78 5.71 0.19 1.43
CA ARG A 78 6.10 1.60 1.21
C ARG A 78 6.43 1.87 -0.27
N THR A 79 6.44 3.13 -0.69
CA THR A 79 6.88 3.56 -2.03
C THR A 79 8.16 4.41 -1.97
N GLU A 80 8.90 4.57 -3.08
CA GLU A 80 10.05 5.49 -3.13
C GLU A 80 9.66 6.89 -3.70
N PRO A 81 10.10 8.01 -3.09
CA PRO A 81 10.99 8.15 -1.93
C PRO A 81 10.20 8.22 -0.60
N ASN A 82 10.03 7.03 -0.01
CA ASN A 82 10.07 6.65 1.39
C ASN A 82 9.96 7.76 2.44
N ASP A 83 8.99 7.63 3.34
CA ASP A 83 8.94 8.35 4.62
C ASP A 83 8.96 9.88 4.51
N THR A 84 8.40 10.42 3.43
CA THR A 84 8.08 11.84 3.35
C THR A 84 6.57 12.00 3.24
N LYS A 85 6.04 13.20 3.54
CA LYS A 85 4.67 13.60 3.15
C LYS A 85 4.42 13.45 1.64
N ALA A 86 5.46 13.11 0.85
CA ALA A 86 5.39 12.88 -0.56
C ALA A 86 5.13 11.41 -0.95
N ASP A 87 5.09 10.45 -0.02
CA ASP A 87 4.85 9.03 -0.32
C ASP A 87 3.53 8.87 -1.09
N ASN A 88 3.61 8.20 -2.26
CA ASN A 88 2.50 8.13 -3.19
C ASN A 88 1.38 7.22 -2.68
N LEU A 89 1.69 6.28 -1.79
CA LEU A 89 0.75 5.38 -1.14
C LEU A 89 -0.08 6.13 -0.09
N LEU A 90 0.53 6.99 0.71
CA LEU A 90 -0.17 7.84 1.69
C LEU A 90 -1.00 8.97 1.06
N LYS A 91 -0.76 9.30 -0.21
CA LYS A 91 -1.54 10.28 -0.95
C LYS A 91 -2.74 9.69 -1.70
N GLN A 92 -2.93 8.37 -1.63
CA GLN A 92 -4.11 7.75 -2.22
C GLN A 92 -5.36 8.17 -1.44
N ASP A 93 -6.48 8.26 -2.14
CA ASP A 93 -7.78 8.48 -1.51
C ASP A 93 -8.14 7.29 -0.62
N SER A 94 -9.00 7.54 0.39
CA SER A 94 -9.54 6.48 1.23
C SER A 94 -10.43 5.53 0.44
N CYS A 95 -10.37 4.25 0.75
CA CYS A 95 -11.23 3.26 0.12
C CYS A 95 -12.69 3.48 0.54
N PRO A 96 -13.65 3.43 -0.40
CA PRO A 96 -15.06 3.51 -0.07
C PRO A 96 -15.44 2.31 0.80
N VAL A 97 -16.13 2.61 1.90
CA VAL A 97 -16.73 1.67 2.86
C VAL A 97 -18.14 1.27 2.45
#